data_AF-A0A1Y6E651-F1
#
_entry.id   AF-A0A1Y6E651-F1
#
_cell.length_a   1.000
_cell.length_b   1.000
_cell.length_c   1.000
_cell.angle_alpha   90.00
_cell.angle_beta   90.00
_cell.angle_gamma   90.00
#
_symmetry.space_group_name_H-M   'P 1'
#
loop_
_entity.id
_entity.type
_entity.pdbx_description
1 polymer ?
#
loop_
_entity_poly.entity_id
_entity_poly.type
_entity_poly.pdbx_seq_one_letter_code
_entity_poly.pdbx_strand_id
1 'polypeptide(L)'
;MAVKVAINGFGRIGRNVARALLERTDHDLELVSINDLGDAKANARLLRHDSVHGAFNGTVEVDGNDLIINGMRIQVTAERDPAALPHAANGVDIVMECTGFFTNKAGGQKHLDAGAKRVLISAPAKEVDLTVVYGVNDSQITADHRIISNASCTTNCLAPFAKVLHEAIGIERGLMTTIHAYTNDQKILDQIHDDPRRARAAAMSMIPTSTGAAVAVGLVLPELKGKLDGSSIRVPTPNVSVVDLTFTPSRETTKEEVNAVLKAAAEGALKGVLGYTEEPLVSIDFNHNAASSTIDSLETAVIDGKLVRVLSWYDNEWGFSNRMIDTAGVIAKFL
;
A
#
# COMPACT_ATOMS: atom_id res chain seq x y z
N MET A 1 18.83 18.37 -6.77
CA MET A 1 17.85 19.03 -5.88
C MET A 1 16.84 17.97 -5.55
N ALA A 2 16.41 17.88 -4.29
CA ALA A 2 15.41 16.91 -3.88
C ALA A 2 14.11 17.07 -4.67
N VAL A 3 13.45 15.96 -4.97
CA VAL A 3 12.16 15.94 -5.67
C VAL A 3 11.06 16.36 -4.71
N LYS A 4 10.33 17.41 -5.05
CA LYS A 4 9.32 18.00 -4.17
C LYS A 4 8.03 17.22 -4.24
N VAL A 5 7.60 16.68 -3.11
CA VAL A 5 6.38 15.90 -2.99
C VAL A 5 5.32 16.65 -2.19
N ALA A 6 4.06 16.50 -2.60
CA ALA A 6 2.90 16.94 -1.84
C ALA A 6 2.02 15.75 -1.48
N ILE A 7 1.36 15.80 -0.32
CA ILE A 7 0.39 14.78 0.09
C ILE A 7 -1.01 15.39 0.06
N ASN A 8 -1.90 14.82 -0.76
CA ASN A 8 -3.33 15.17 -0.74
C ASN A 8 -4.09 14.13 0.10
N GLY A 9 -4.77 14.56 1.15
CA GLY A 9 -5.43 13.69 2.13
C GLY A 9 -4.45 13.23 3.21
N PHE A 10 -4.58 13.81 4.41
CA PHE A 10 -3.72 13.53 5.55
C PHE A 10 -4.38 12.59 6.56
N GLY A 11 -5.08 11.58 6.04
CA GLY A 11 -5.64 10.45 6.78
C GLY A 11 -4.58 9.45 7.26
N ARG A 12 -4.97 8.19 7.53
CA ARG A 12 -4.03 7.15 8.01
C ARG A 12 -2.88 6.94 7.02
N ILE A 13 -3.18 6.71 5.74
CA ILE A 13 -2.16 6.50 4.71
C ILE A 13 -1.31 7.76 4.50
N GLY A 14 -1.91 8.95 4.33
CA GLY A 14 -1.16 10.19 4.16
C GLY A 14 -0.18 10.48 5.31
N ARG A 15 -0.60 10.25 6.56
CA ARG A 15 0.30 10.39 7.72
C ARG A 15 1.40 9.34 7.75
N ASN A 16 1.11 8.08 7.44
CA ASN A 16 2.12 7.03 7.41
C ASN A 16 3.11 7.20 6.25
N VAL A 17 2.66 7.73 5.11
CA VAL A 17 3.53 8.15 4.01
C VAL A 17 4.44 9.29 4.43
N ALA A 18 3.93 10.31 5.12
CA ALA A 18 4.76 11.38 5.68
C ALA A 18 5.76 10.83 6.71
N ARG A 19 5.34 9.96 7.63
CA ARG A 19 6.22 9.29 8.60
C ARG A 19 7.32 8.51 7.88
N ALA A 20 6.97 7.65 6.92
CA ALA A 20 7.93 6.87 6.15
C ALA A 20 8.94 7.77 5.41
N LEU A 21 8.48 8.87 4.79
CA LEU A 21 9.35 9.84 4.13
C LEU A 21 10.32 10.52 5.11
N LEU A 22 9.88 10.79 6.34
CA LEU A 22 10.68 11.52 7.34
C LEU A 22 11.62 10.60 8.14
N GLU A 23 11.26 9.33 8.30
CA GLU A 23 12.05 8.34 9.04
C GLU A 23 13.11 7.67 8.15
N ARG A 24 12.90 7.67 6.83
CA ARG A 24 13.84 7.13 5.86
C ARG A 24 14.89 8.15 5.43
N THR A 25 16.05 7.64 5.05
CA THR A 25 17.19 8.45 4.59
C THR A 25 17.73 7.97 3.24
N ASP A 26 17.12 6.94 2.65
CA ASP A 26 17.53 6.25 1.43
C ASP A 26 16.80 6.76 0.18
N HIS A 27 16.27 8.00 0.21
CA HIS A 27 15.60 8.65 -0.92
C HIS A 27 15.92 10.15 -1.00
N ASP A 28 15.66 10.77 -2.15
CA ASP A 28 15.87 12.21 -2.41
C ASP A 28 14.50 12.92 -2.64
N LEU A 29 13.60 12.79 -1.66
CA LEU A 29 12.25 13.36 -1.68
C LEU A 29 12.10 14.38 -0.56
N GLU A 30 11.46 15.50 -0.84
CA GLU A 30 11.20 16.59 0.11
C GLU A 30 9.70 16.84 0.20
N LEU A 31 9.10 16.66 1.39
CA LEU A 31 7.70 16.99 1.61
C LEU A 31 7.54 18.50 1.74
N VAL A 32 6.86 19.14 0.77
CA VAL A 32 6.70 20.60 0.74
C VAL A 32 5.31 21.08 1.13
N SER A 33 4.27 20.25 0.92
CA SER A 33 2.90 20.62 1.27
C SER A 33 2.00 19.43 1.56
N ILE A 34 1.01 19.67 2.42
CA ILE A 34 -0.06 18.75 2.77
C ILE A 34 -1.40 19.46 2.49
N ASN A 35 -2.37 18.74 1.93
CA ASN A 35 -3.76 19.17 1.87
C ASN A 35 -4.63 18.23 2.71
N ASP A 36 -5.38 18.78 3.67
CA ASP A 36 -6.41 18.06 4.42
C ASP A 36 -7.48 19.04 4.92
N LEU A 37 -8.72 18.58 5.03
CA LEU A 37 -9.81 19.43 5.50
C LEU A 37 -9.77 19.69 7.02
N GLY A 38 -8.95 18.95 7.76
CA GLY A 38 -8.64 19.21 9.16
C GLY A 38 -7.62 20.34 9.34
N ASP A 39 -7.72 21.05 10.47
CA ASP A 39 -6.78 22.14 10.78
C ASP A 39 -5.36 21.63 11.10
N ALA A 40 -4.36 22.52 10.98
CA ALA A 40 -2.96 22.19 11.20
C ALA A 40 -2.69 21.65 12.63
N LYS A 41 -3.43 22.10 13.65
CA LYS A 41 -3.26 21.62 15.03
C LYS A 41 -3.74 20.18 15.18
N ALA A 42 -4.85 19.82 14.56
CA ALA A 42 -5.39 18.47 14.51
C ALA A 42 -4.43 17.55 13.75
N ASN A 43 -3.96 17.98 12.57
CA ASN A 43 -2.99 17.24 11.77
C ASN A 43 -1.68 17.00 12.53
N ALA A 44 -1.13 18.03 13.19
CA ALA A 44 0.06 17.88 14.05
C ALA A 44 -0.16 16.89 15.19
N ARG A 45 -1.33 16.93 15.85
CA ARG A 45 -1.65 16.00 16.95
C ARG A 45 -1.72 14.55 16.46
N LEU A 46 -2.41 14.29 15.35
CA LEU A 46 -2.56 12.95 14.80
C LEU A 46 -1.27 12.43 14.14
N LEU A 47 -0.38 13.32 13.70
CA LEU A 47 0.97 12.92 13.29
C LEU A 47 1.82 12.53 14.52
N ARG A 48 1.79 13.33 15.60
CA ARG A 48 2.56 13.05 16.83
C ARG A 48 2.13 11.77 17.53
N HIS A 49 0.84 11.46 17.53
CA HIS A 49 0.28 10.36 18.30
C HIS A 49 -0.56 9.45 17.41
N ASP A 50 -0.10 8.21 17.22
CA ASP A 50 -0.87 7.16 16.55
C ASP A 50 -0.93 5.91 17.45
N SER A 51 -2.10 5.27 17.53
CA SER A 51 -2.33 4.11 18.41
C SER A 51 -1.68 2.82 17.90
N VAL A 52 -1.37 2.75 16.60
CA VAL A 52 -0.81 1.56 15.94
C VAL A 52 0.70 1.70 15.79
N HIS A 53 1.15 2.85 15.30
CA HIS A 53 2.56 3.13 15.00
C HIS A 53 3.24 3.95 16.09
N GLY A 54 2.58 4.15 17.23
CA GLY A 54 3.13 4.88 18.38
C GLY A 54 3.35 6.38 18.12
N ALA A 55 4.15 6.97 19.00
CA ALA A 55 4.53 8.36 18.90
C ALA A 55 5.53 8.58 17.74
N PHE A 56 5.38 9.66 17.00
CA PHE A 56 6.33 10.01 15.94
C PHE A 56 7.69 10.34 16.54
N ASN A 57 8.75 9.78 15.96
CA ASN A 57 10.13 9.99 16.41
C ASN A 57 10.72 11.27 15.78
N GLY A 58 10.29 12.43 16.27
CA GLY A 58 10.73 13.73 15.79
C GLY A 58 9.97 14.89 16.41
N THR A 59 10.29 16.12 15.99
CA THR A 59 9.54 17.30 16.41
C THR A 59 8.43 17.61 15.41
N VAL A 60 7.26 17.98 15.93
CA VAL A 60 6.13 18.45 15.13
C VAL A 60 5.58 19.65 15.86
N GLU A 61 5.67 20.82 15.23
CA GLU A 61 5.17 22.09 15.73
C GLU A 61 4.18 22.69 14.72
N VAL A 62 3.43 23.69 15.15
CA VAL A 62 2.46 24.40 14.31
C VAL A 62 2.82 25.88 14.33
N ASP A 63 2.99 26.46 13.15
CA ASP A 63 3.18 27.89 12.98
C ASP A 63 2.15 28.45 12.00
N GLY A 64 1.18 29.20 12.54
CA GLY A 64 0.01 29.63 11.78
C GLY A 64 -0.79 28.44 11.25
N ASN A 65 -0.85 28.31 9.92
CA ASN A 65 -1.48 27.20 9.23
C ASN A 65 -0.48 26.12 8.78
N ASP A 66 0.82 26.30 9.00
CA ASP A 66 1.83 25.36 8.54
C ASP A 66 2.25 24.38 9.64
N LEU A 67 2.82 23.25 9.22
CA LEU A 67 3.53 22.35 10.12
C LEU A 67 5.03 22.63 10.04
N ILE A 68 5.70 22.61 11.19
CA ILE A 68 7.16 22.56 11.26
C ILE A 68 7.54 21.17 11.75
N ILE A 69 8.09 20.33 10.88
CA ILE A 69 8.46 18.94 11.21
C ILE A 69 9.96 18.79 11.11
N ASN A 70 10.61 18.42 12.22
CA ASN A 70 12.08 18.36 12.30
C ASN A 70 12.76 19.65 11.82
N GLY A 71 12.15 20.81 12.08
CA GLY A 71 12.60 22.13 11.62
C GLY A 71 12.25 22.49 10.16
N MET A 72 11.68 21.56 9.39
CA MET A 72 11.24 21.81 8.00
C MET A 72 9.82 22.37 7.98
N ARG A 73 9.61 23.47 7.26
CA ARG A 73 8.27 24.05 7.07
C ARG A 73 7.55 23.32 5.95
N ILE A 74 6.34 22.86 6.26
CA ILE A 74 5.43 22.18 5.34
C ILE A 74 4.13 22.97 5.30
N GLN A 75 3.77 23.47 4.12
CA GLN A 75 2.53 24.22 3.95
C GLN A 75 1.33 23.30 4.15
N VAL A 76 0.33 23.73 4.94
CA VAL A 76 -0.95 23.02 5.00
C VAL A 76 -2.04 23.83 4.31
N THR A 77 -2.81 23.15 3.49
CA THR A 77 -4.00 23.68 2.81
C THR A 77 -5.23 22.88 3.20
N ALA A 78 -6.40 23.49 3.04
CA ALA A 78 -7.71 22.87 3.31
C ALA A 78 -8.64 23.09 2.10
N GLU A 79 -8.19 22.61 0.94
CA GLU A 79 -8.88 22.75 -0.34
C GLU A 79 -9.62 21.45 -0.69
N ARG A 80 -10.87 21.59 -1.14
CA ARG A 80 -11.74 20.47 -1.54
C ARG A 80 -11.54 20.06 -2.98
N ASP A 81 -11.21 21.00 -3.87
CA ASP A 81 -10.98 20.74 -5.28
C ASP A 81 -9.47 20.64 -5.58
N PRO A 82 -8.95 19.45 -5.94
CA PRO A 82 -7.54 19.27 -6.28
C PRO A 82 -6.99 20.22 -7.35
N ALA A 83 -7.84 20.76 -8.22
CA ALA A 83 -7.45 21.71 -9.28
C ALA A 83 -7.14 23.12 -8.76
N ALA A 84 -7.59 23.46 -7.55
CA ALA A 84 -7.33 24.75 -6.89
C ALA A 84 -6.10 24.70 -5.97
N LEU A 85 -5.44 23.55 -5.83
CA LEU A 85 -4.26 23.41 -5.00
C LEU A 85 -3.07 24.22 -5.57
N PRO A 86 -2.24 24.83 -4.71
CA PRO A 86 -1.14 25.69 -5.14
C PRO A 86 0.10 24.90 -5.61
N HIS A 87 -0.08 23.79 -6.33
CA HIS A 87 1.02 22.89 -6.72
C HIS A 87 2.09 23.60 -7.55
N ALA A 88 1.68 24.43 -8.53
CA ALA A 88 2.60 25.25 -9.31
C ALA A 88 3.42 26.21 -8.43
N ALA A 89 2.77 26.90 -7.49
CA ALA A 89 3.42 27.87 -6.61
C ALA A 89 4.41 27.20 -5.64
N ASN A 90 4.10 25.98 -5.21
CA ASN A 90 4.95 25.17 -4.34
C ASN A 90 6.06 24.43 -5.11
N GLY A 91 6.00 24.42 -6.44
CA GLY A 91 6.93 23.68 -7.30
C GLY A 91 6.83 22.16 -7.10
N VAL A 92 5.61 21.64 -6.92
CA VAL A 92 5.38 20.21 -6.66
C VAL A 92 5.73 19.38 -7.89
N ASP A 93 6.63 18.42 -7.72
CA ASP A 93 6.97 17.46 -8.75
C ASP A 93 6.00 16.27 -8.73
N ILE A 94 5.76 15.67 -7.56
CA ILE A 94 4.93 14.48 -7.42
C ILE A 94 3.86 14.72 -6.34
N VAL A 95 2.59 14.53 -6.68
CA VAL A 95 1.51 14.48 -5.69
C VAL A 95 1.25 13.03 -5.29
N MET A 96 1.30 12.75 -4.00
CA MET A 96 0.83 11.51 -3.38
C MET A 96 -0.65 11.71 -3.03
N GLU A 97 -1.53 11.17 -3.86
CA GLU A 97 -2.99 11.24 -3.72
C GLU A 97 -3.45 10.15 -2.75
N CYS A 98 -3.64 10.54 -1.49
CA CYS A 98 -3.89 9.68 -0.33
C CYS A 98 -5.31 9.84 0.26
N THR A 99 -6.22 10.53 -0.43
CA THR A 99 -7.60 10.75 0.05
C THR A 99 -8.46 9.49 -0.05
N GLY A 100 -8.18 8.61 -1.01
CA GLY A 100 -9.05 7.51 -1.39
C GLY A 100 -10.28 7.93 -2.21
N PHE A 101 -10.48 9.23 -2.48
CA PHE A 101 -11.59 9.75 -3.26
C PHE A 101 -11.25 9.92 -4.74
N PHE A 102 -10.08 10.48 -5.05
CA PHE A 102 -9.66 10.78 -6.43
C PHE A 102 -8.92 9.61 -7.08
N THR A 103 -9.61 8.47 -7.20
CA THR A 103 -9.04 7.18 -7.62
C THR A 103 -9.25 6.87 -9.11
N ASN A 104 -9.10 7.88 -9.98
CA ASN A 104 -9.20 7.71 -11.43
C ASN A 104 -8.40 8.80 -12.18
N LYS A 105 -8.27 8.64 -13.50
CA LYS A 105 -7.56 9.59 -14.37
C LYS A 105 -8.07 11.03 -14.23
N ALA A 106 -9.38 11.23 -14.21
CA ALA A 106 -9.96 12.57 -14.09
C ALA A 106 -9.61 13.24 -12.75
N GLY A 107 -9.63 12.49 -11.65
CA GLY A 107 -9.20 12.95 -10.33
C GLY A 107 -7.72 13.32 -10.30
N GLY A 108 -6.85 12.45 -10.84
CA GLY A 108 -5.42 12.74 -10.96
C GLY A 108 -5.12 13.93 -11.87
N GLN A 109 -5.87 14.09 -12.97
CA GLN A 109 -5.70 15.18 -13.93
C GLN A 109 -5.83 16.56 -13.27
N LYS A 110 -6.75 16.70 -12.30
CA LYS A 110 -6.90 17.94 -11.54
C LYS A 110 -5.61 18.39 -10.85
N HIS A 111 -4.82 17.45 -10.31
CA HIS A 111 -3.52 17.80 -9.73
C HIS A 111 -2.50 18.24 -10.77
N LEU A 112 -2.51 17.65 -11.96
CA LEU A 112 -1.67 18.09 -13.06
C LEU A 112 -2.07 19.49 -13.55
N ASP A 113 -3.37 19.77 -13.61
CA ASP A 113 -3.91 21.08 -13.98
C ASP A 113 -3.55 22.17 -12.95
N ALA A 114 -3.48 21.81 -11.66
CA ALA A 114 -2.97 22.65 -10.58
C ALA A 114 -1.43 22.89 -10.63
N GLY A 115 -0.72 22.16 -11.50
CA GLY A 115 0.71 22.37 -11.77
C GLY A 115 1.66 21.30 -11.25
N ALA A 116 1.17 20.19 -10.70
CA ALA A 116 2.04 19.07 -10.36
C ALA A 116 2.56 18.36 -11.64
N LYS A 117 3.79 17.82 -11.61
CA LYS A 117 4.34 17.12 -12.79
C LYS A 117 3.83 15.68 -12.92
N ARG A 118 3.64 14.98 -11.79
CA ARG A 118 3.22 13.57 -11.68
C ARG A 118 2.25 13.37 -10.52
N VAL A 119 1.45 12.30 -10.59
CA VAL A 119 0.51 11.89 -9.53
C VAL A 119 0.66 10.40 -9.25
N LEU A 120 0.82 10.06 -7.97
CA LEU A 120 0.84 8.70 -7.46
C LEU A 120 -0.35 8.49 -6.53
N ILE A 121 -1.27 7.62 -6.91
CA ILE A 121 -2.52 7.35 -6.18
C ILE A 121 -2.31 6.19 -5.20
N SER A 122 -2.69 6.39 -3.94
CA SER A 122 -2.51 5.44 -2.83
C SER A 122 -3.60 4.35 -2.74
N ALA A 123 -4.25 4.03 -3.85
CA ALA A 123 -5.36 3.09 -3.93
C ALA A 123 -5.51 2.52 -5.35
N PRO A 124 -6.24 1.40 -5.53
CA PRO A 124 -6.62 0.92 -6.86
C PRO A 124 -7.34 2.03 -7.62
N ALA A 125 -6.86 2.33 -8.83
CA ALA A 125 -7.41 3.41 -9.64
C ALA A 125 -7.84 2.90 -11.02
N LYS A 126 -8.74 3.66 -11.65
CA LYS A 126 -9.28 3.35 -12.98
C LYS A 126 -8.73 4.31 -14.03
N GLU A 127 -8.50 3.78 -15.22
CA GLU A 127 -8.09 4.55 -16.41
C GLU A 127 -6.77 5.32 -16.25
N VAL A 128 -6.00 5.00 -15.22
CA VAL A 128 -4.67 5.57 -14.99
C VAL A 128 -3.66 5.00 -16.00
N ASP A 129 -2.52 5.67 -16.13
CA ASP A 129 -1.53 5.31 -17.16
C ASP A 129 -0.86 3.97 -16.84
N LEU A 130 -0.61 3.69 -15.56
CA LEU A 130 -0.07 2.42 -15.09
C LEU A 130 -0.50 2.12 -13.64
N THR A 131 -0.74 0.85 -13.34
CA THR A 131 -0.80 0.34 -11.95
C THR A 131 0.52 -0.37 -11.64
N VAL A 132 1.12 -0.01 -10.52
CA VAL A 132 2.45 -0.47 -10.12
C VAL A 132 2.40 -1.21 -8.79
N VAL A 133 3.10 -2.34 -8.74
CA VAL A 133 3.62 -2.94 -7.52
C VAL A 133 5.14 -2.89 -7.61
N TYR A 134 5.76 -2.17 -6.69
CA TYR A 134 7.22 -2.04 -6.64
C TYR A 134 7.89 -3.38 -6.32
N GLY A 135 8.96 -3.68 -7.04
CA GLY A 135 9.64 -4.99 -7.06
C GLY A 135 9.02 -6.00 -8.04
N VAL A 136 7.88 -5.66 -8.67
CA VAL A 136 7.17 -6.55 -9.60
C VAL A 136 7.19 -5.99 -11.01
N ASN A 137 6.63 -4.79 -11.20
CA ASN A 137 6.49 -4.17 -12.52
C ASN A 137 6.87 -2.68 -12.54
N ASP A 138 7.55 -2.16 -11.52
CA ASP A 138 8.02 -0.77 -11.46
C ASP A 138 9.00 -0.41 -12.58
N SER A 139 9.72 -1.39 -13.12
CA SER A 139 10.57 -1.22 -14.31
C SER A 139 9.80 -0.84 -15.58
N GLN A 140 8.47 -0.98 -15.58
CA GLN A 140 7.60 -0.55 -16.68
C GLN A 140 7.24 0.95 -16.62
N ILE A 141 7.60 1.66 -15.55
CA ILE A 141 7.38 3.11 -15.47
C ILE A 141 8.22 3.80 -16.55
N THR A 142 7.58 4.69 -17.31
CA THR A 142 8.23 5.50 -18.36
C THR A 142 7.92 6.98 -18.15
N ALA A 143 8.59 7.85 -18.92
CA ALA A 143 8.36 9.29 -18.86
C ALA A 143 6.92 9.71 -19.23
N ASP A 144 6.22 8.91 -20.06
CA ASP A 144 4.86 9.19 -20.50
C ASP A 144 3.81 8.90 -19.41
N HIS A 145 4.14 8.09 -18.41
CA HIS A 145 3.24 7.79 -17.31
C HIS A 145 3.20 8.98 -16.34
N ARG A 146 2.06 9.67 -16.28
CA ARG A 146 1.88 10.87 -15.46
C ARG A 146 0.98 10.65 -14.26
N ILE A 147 0.02 9.75 -14.36
CA ILE A 147 -0.91 9.38 -13.30
C ILE A 147 -0.79 7.87 -13.08
N ILE A 148 -0.24 7.47 -11.95
CA ILE A 148 0.08 6.08 -11.62
C ILE A 148 -0.70 5.67 -10.36
N SER A 149 -1.21 4.43 -10.34
CA SER A 149 -1.74 3.82 -9.12
C SER A 149 -0.68 2.96 -8.46
N ASN A 150 -0.51 3.09 -7.14
CA ASN A 150 0.33 2.20 -6.35
C ASN A 150 -0.40 0.90 -5.94
N ALA A 151 -1.47 0.54 -6.67
CA ALA A 151 -2.36 -0.58 -6.36
C ALA A 151 -2.97 -0.47 -4.94
N SER A 152 -3.10 -1.60 -4.24
CA SER A 152 -3.55 -1.67 -2.84
C SER A 152 -2.50 -2.34 -1.96
N CYS A 153 -2.63 -2.21 -0.64
CA CYS A 153 -1.80 -2.94 0.32
C CYS A 153 -1.87 -4.46 0.12
N THR A 154 -3.07 -5.03 -0.08
CA THR A 154 -3.22 -6.47 -0.33
C THR A 154 -2.63 -6.90 -1.68
N THR A 155 -2.73 -6.09 -2.74
CA THR A 155 -2.09 -6.40 -4.03
C THR A 155 -0.57 -6.33 -3.93
N ASN A 156 -0.03 -5.35 -3.19
CA ASN A 156 1.40 -5.27 -2.90
C ASN A 156 1.90 -6.46 -2.07
N CYS A 157 1.04 -7.05 -1.22
CA CYS A 157 1.37 -8.29 -0.52
C CYS A 157 1.34 -9.51 -1.47
N LEU A 158 0.26 -9.69 -2.23
CA LEU A 158 0.07 -10.88 -3.06
C LEU A 158 1.01 -10.96 -4.27
N ALA A 159 1.19 -9.86 -5.01
CA ALA A 159 1.86 -9.88 -6.29
C ALA A 159 3.34 -10.33 -6.23
N PRO A 160 4.17 -9.90 -5.26
CA PRO A 160 5.58 -10.31 -5.20
C PRO A 160 5.75 -11.82 -5.07
N PHE A 161 5.05 -12.48 -4.15
CA PHE A 161 5.20 -13.93 -3.99
C PHE A 161 4.43 -14.73 -5.05
N ALA A 162 3.32 -14.19 -5.58
CA ALA A 162 2.64 -14.81 -6.72
C ALA A 162 3.54 -14.82 -7.97
N LYS A 163 4.32 -13.76 -8.23
CA LYS A 163 5.33 -13.72 -9.30
C LYS A 163 6.34 -14.84 -9.13
N VAL A 164 6.96 -14.95 -7.94
CA VAL A 164 7.99 -15.96 -7.63
C VAL A 164 7.46 -17.38 -7.84
N LEU A 165 6.28 -17.68 -7.30
CA LEU A 165 5.65 -18.99 -7.46
C LEU A 165 5.28 -19.27 -8.91
N HIS A 166 4.73 -18.28 -9.62
CA HIS A 166 4.37 -18.46 -11.02
C HIS A 166 5.58 -18.77 -11.90
N GLU A 167 6.68 -18.03 -11.72
CA GLU A 167 7.91 -18.23 -12.48
C GLU A 167 8.58 -19.58 -12.17
N ALA A 168 8.54 -20.05 -10.93
CA ALA A 168 9.25 -21.26 -10.50
C ALA A 168 8.46 -22.57 -10.72
N ILE A 169 7.16 -22.57 -10.43
CA ILE A 169 6.31 -23.78 -10.39
C ILE A 169 5.04 -23.67 -11.23
N GLY A 170 4.73 -22.48 -11.74
CA GLY A 170 3.51 -22.19 -12.47
C GLY A 170 2.29 -22.09 -11.55
N ILE A 171 1.37 -21.21 -11.91
CA ILE A 171 0.05 -21.09 -11.27
C ILE A 171 -0.98 -21.30 -12.38
N GLU A 172 -1.78 -22.36 -12.26
CA GLU A 172 -2.88 -22.62 -13.19
C GLU A 172 -4.12 -21.82 -12.82
N ARG A 173 -4.51 -21.91 -11.55
CA ARG A 173 -5.64 -21.21 -10.93
C ARG A 173 -5.43 -21.14 -9.43
N GLY A 174 -5.93 -20.09 -8.79
CA GLY A 174 -5.82 -19.92 -7.35
C GLY A 174 -6.95 -19.09 -6.76
N LEU A 175 -7.23 -19.36 -5.50
CA LEU A 175 -8.18 -18.61 -4.69
C LEU A 175 -7.43 -18.00 -3.51
N MET A 176 -7.61 -16.69 -3.34
CA MET A 176 -7.02 -15.93 -2.26
C MET A 176 -8.08 -15.55 -1.24
N THR A 177 -7.79 -15.74 0.04
CA THR A 177 -8.54 -15.12 1.13
C THR A 177 -7.62 -14.17 1.88
N THR A 178 -8.02 -12.91 2.01
CA THR A 178 -7.30 -12.00 2.91
C THR A 178 -8.06 -11.83 4.22
N ILE A 179 -7.41 -12.20 5.32
CA ILE A 179 -7.87 -11.91 6.66
C ILE A 179 -7.27 -10.54 6.99
N HIS A 180 -8.11 -9.52 6.92
CA HIS A 180 -7.65 -8.15 6.88
C HIS A 180 -8.06 -7.43 8.16
N ALA A 181 -7.10 -6.74 8.79
CA ALA A 181 -7.38 -5.77 9.84
C ALA A 181 -8.48 -4.81 9.40
N TYR A 182 -9.33 -4.35 10.32
CA TYR A 182 -10.33 -3.37 9.93
C TYR A 182 -9.66 -2.06 9.50
N THR A 183 -10.40 -1.29 8.72
CA THR A 183 -10.03 0.05 8.28
C THR A 183 -11.14 1.01 8.68
N ASN A 184 -10.96 2.31 8.43
CA ASN A 184 -11.99 3.32 8.68
C ASN A 184 -13.27 3.13 7.83
N ASP A 185 -13.24 2.24 6.83
CA ASP A 185 -14.41 1.89 6.03
C ASP A 185 -15.42 1.02 6.83
N GLN A 186 -14.92 0.16 7.72
CA GLN A 186 -15.77 -0.63 8.62
C GLN A 186 -16.26 0.26 9.78
N LYS A 187 -17.48 0.01 10.25
CA LYS A 187 -18.14 0.88 11.24
C LYS A 187 -17.84 0.45 12.67
N ILE A 188 -17.61 1.41 13.56
CA ILE A 188 -17.41 1.13 14.99
C ILE A 188 -18.68 0.54 15.61
N LEU A 189 -19.84 1.08 15.24
CA LEU A 189 -21.18 0.62 15.62
C LEU A 189 -22.02 0.41 14.37
N ASP A 190 -23.15 -0.29 14.51
CA ASP A 190 -24.03 -0.57 13.39
C ASP A 190 -24.52 0.74 12.71
N GLN A 191 -24.17 0.95 11.43
CA GLN A 191 -24.46 2.18 10.68
C GLN A 191 -24.65 1.88 9.18
N ILE A 192 -25.45 2.69 8.49
CA ILE A 192 -25.69 2.59 7.04
C ILE A 192 -24.37 2.52 6.25
N HIS A 193 -24.31 1.56 5.33
CA HIS A 193 -23.20 1.33 4.41
C HIS A 193 -23.72 0.56 3.17
N ASP A 194 -23.15 0.81 1.99
CA ASP A 194 -23.60 0.19 0.73
C ASP A 194 -23.39 -1.33 0.70
N ASP A 195 -22.28 -1.81 1.28
CA ASP A 195 -22.13 -3.21 1.69
C ASP A 195 -22.79 -3.42 3.07
N PRO A 196 -23.92 -4.14 3.17
CA PRO A 196 -24.66 -4.32 4.42
C PRO A 196 -23.90 -5.15 5.46
N ARG A 197 -22.85 -5.88 5.07
CA ARG A 197 -22.00 -6.59 6.05
C ARG A 197 -21.03 -5.62 6.73
N ARG A 198 -20.49 -4.65 5.99
CA ARG A 198 -19.62 -3.59 6.55
C ARG A 198 -20.38 -2.57 7.39
N ALA A 199 -21.71 -2.58 7.32
CA ALA A 199 -22.59 -1.83 8.20
C ALA A 199 -22.53 -2.28 9.67
N ARG A 200 -22.01 -3.48 9.97
CA ARG A 200 -22.00 -4.06 11.32
C ARG A 200 -20.76 -3.65 12.12
N ALA A 201 -20.88 -3.60 13.44
CA ALA A 201 -19.81 -3.24 14.37
C ALA A 201 -18.51 -4.08 14.16
N ALA A 202 -17.44 -3.40 13.75
CA ALA A 202 -16.18 -3.98 13.30
C ALA A 202 -15.42 -4.74 14.40
N ALA A 203 -15.51 -4.27 15.64
CA ALA A 203 -14.79 -4.85 16.78
C ALA A 203 -15.45 -6.13 17.34
N MET A 204 -16.57 -6.58 16.77
CA MET A 204 -17.37 -7.71 17.28
C MET A 204 -17.57 -8.83 16.27
N SER A 205 -17.15 -8.66 15.02
CA SER A 205 -17.51 -9.57 13.93
C SER A 205 -16.32 -9.86 13.02
N MET A 206 -16.28 -11.09 12.52
CA MET A 206 -15.56 -11.40 11.30
C MET A 206 -16.49 -11.07 10.12
N ILE A 207 -16.12 -10.12 9.26
CA ILE A 207 -17.01 -9.57 8.23
C ILE A 207 -16.55 -10.01 6.84
N PRO A 208 -17.23 -10.97 6.19
CA PRO A 208 -16.89 -11.39 4.83
C PRO A 208 -17.29 -10.31 3.82
N THR A 209 -16.38 -9.93 2.94
CA THR A 209 -16.61 -8.89 1.92
C THR A 209 -15.81 -9.18 0.64
N SER A 210 -16.17 -8.50 -0.45
CA SER A 210 -15.44 -8.59 -1.70
C SER A 210 -14.09 -7.88 -1.60
N THR A 211 -13.12 -8.36 -2.39
CA THR A 211 -11.83 -7.70 -2.59
C THR A 211 -11.46 -7.76 -4.07
N GLY A 212 -10.96 -6.65 -4.60
CA GLY A 212 -10.42 -6.60 -5.97
C GLY A 212 -8.94 -7.00 -6.03
N ALA A 213 -8.30 -7.30 -4.90
CA ALA A 213 -6.84 -7.40 -4.84
C ALA A 213 -6.25 -8.55 -5.67
N ALA A 214 -6.89 -9.73 -5.67
CA ALA A 214 -6.47 -10.88 -6.47
C ALA A 214 -6.66 -10.60 -7.97
N VAL A 215 -7.80 -10.03 -8.36
CA VAL A 215 -8.07 -9.64 -9.75
C VAL A 215 -7.06 -8.58 -10.23
N ALA A 216 -6.71 -7.63 -9.36
CA ALA A 216 -5.73 -6.58 -9.64
C ALA A 216 -4.31 -7.10 -9.87
N VAL A 217 -3.97 -8.32 -9.41
CA VAL A 217 -2.68 -8.96 -9.76
C VAL A 217 -2.55 -9.10 -11.28
N GLY A 218 -3.64 -9.39 -11.99
CA GLY A 218 -3.64 -9.49 -13.45
C GLY A 218 -3.32 -8.17 -14.18
N LEU A 219 -3.31 -7.03 -13.49
CA LEU A 219 -2.87 -5.73 -14.03
C LEU A 219 -1.34 -5.57 -13.98
N VAL A 220 -0.69 -6.21 -13.02
CA VAL A 220 0.77 -6.09 -12.79
C VAL A 220 1.54 -7.34 -13.22
N LEU A 221 0.87 -8.49 -13.30
CA LEU A 221 1.35 -9.78 -13.80
C LEU A 221 0.34 -10.30 -14.85
N PRO A 222 0.42 -9.84 -16.11
CA PRO A 222 -0.56 -10.18 -17.15
C PRO A 222 -0.75 -11.68 -17.38
N GLU A 223 0.28 -12.49 -17.14
CA GLU A 223 0.27 -13.96 -17.24
C GLU A 223 -0.60 -14.65 -16.16
N LEU A 224 -0.96 -13.91 -15.10
CA LEU A 224 -1.89 -14.34 -14.06
C LEU A 224 -3.31 -13.76 -14.24
N LYS A 225 -3.55 -12.98 -15.30
CA LYS A 225 -4.86 -12.40 -15.58
C LYS A 225 -5.93 -13.50 -15.72
N GLY A 226 -6.95 -13.43 -14.87
CA GLY A 226 -8.06 -14.38 -14.84
C GLY A 226 -7.75 -15.72 -14.15
N LYS A 227 -6.53 -15.91 -13.62
CA LYS A 227 -6.16 -17.13 -12.89
C LYS A 227 -6.37 -17.03 -11.39
N LEU A 228 -6.37 -15.82 -10.84
CA LEU A 228 -6.53 -15.55 -9.41
C LEU A 228 -7.83 -14.79 -9.16
N ASP A 229 -8.58 -15.27 -8.18
CA ASP A 229 -9.74 -14.58 -7.61
C ASP A 229 -9.65 -14.64 -6.08
N GLY A 230 -10.51 -13.91 -5.37
CA GLY A 230 -10.48 -13.96 -3.92
C GLY A 230 -11.57 -13.20 -3.18
N SER A 231 -11.56 -13.40 -1.87
CA SER A 231 -12.46 -12.72 -0.94
C SER A 231 -11.68 -12.17 0.26
N SER A 232 -12.35 -11.37 1.09
CA SER A 232 -11.76 -10.85 2.32
C SER A 232 -12.66 -11.14 3.51
N ILE A 233 -12.04 -11.36 4.65
CA ILE A 233 -12.70 -11.35 5.96
C ILE A 233 -12.06 -10.23 6.77
N ARG A 234 -12.85 -9.22 7.16
CA ARG A 234 -12.37 -8.20 8.10
C ARG A 234 -12.42 -8.76 9.52
N VAL A 235 -11.34 -8.57 10.27
CA VAL A 235 -11.21 -9.07 11.65
C VAL A 235 -10.98 -7.93 12.64
N PRO A 236 -11.31 -8.12 13.93
CA PRO A 236 -11.16 -7.09 14.96
C PRO A 236 -9.70 -6.86 15.41
N THR A 237 -8.79 -6.72 14.46
CA THR A 237 -7.40 -6.27 14.68
C THR A 237 -7.19 -4.89 14.04
N PRO A 238 -6.46 -3.98 14.69
CA PRO A 238 -6.31 -2.60 14.23
C PRO A 238 -5.30 -2.44 13.08
N ASN A 239 -4.36 -3.38 12.97
CA ASN A 239 -3.36 -3.39 11.92
C ASN A 239 -2.77 -4.80 11.77
N VAL A 240 -1.99 -4.97 10.70
CA VAL A 240 -1.46 -6.22 10.18
C VAL A 240 -2.57 -7.14 9.68
N SER A 241 -2.38 -7.53 8.43
CA SER A 241 -3.28 -8.39 7.68
C SER A 241 -2.48 -9.57 7.14
N VAL A 242 -3.21 -10.57 6.64
CA VAL A 242 -2.59 -11.74 6.03
C VAL A 242 -3.32 -12.11 4.74
N VAL A 243 -2.54 -12.57 3.77
CA VAL A 243 -3.02 -13.20 2.54
C VAL A 243 -2.81 -14.70 2.67
N ASP A 244 -3.87 -15.47 2.47
CA ASP A 244 -3.84 -16.92 2.30
C ASP A 244 -4.13 -17.22 0.81
N LEU A 245 -3.13 -17.69 0.08
CA LEU A 245 -3.27 -18.11 -1.31
C LEU A 245 -3.24 -19.62 -1.39
N THR A 246 -4.32 -20.23 -1.87
CA THR A 246 -4.36 -21.63 -2.26
C THR A 246 -4.46 -21.76 -3.78
N PHE A 247 -3.59 -22.54 -4.41
CA PHE A 247 -3.54 -22.66 -5.87
C PHE A 247 -3.13 -24.06 -6.36
N THR A 248 -3.44 -24.33 -7.63
CA THR A 248 -2.98 -25.51 -8.36
C THR A 248 -1.70 -25.15 -9.13
N PRO A 249 -0.55 -25.79 -8.83
CA PRO A 249 0.68 -25.58 -9.57
C PRO A 249 0.63 -26.29 -10.93
N SER A 250 1.43 -25.83 -11.89
CA SER A 250 1.48 -26.43 -13.24
C SER A 250 2.23 -27.77 -13.30
N ARG A 251 2.92 -28.12 -12.22
CA ARG A 251 3.60 -29.41 -12.02
C ARG A 251 3.57 -29.79 -10.56
N GLU A 252 3.84 -31.07 -10.28
CA GLU A 252 4.03 -31.52 -8.91
C GLU A 252 5.21 -30.77 -8.24
N THR A 253 5.02 -30.41 -6.97
CA THR A 253 5.97 -29.64 -6.14
C THR A 253 5.95 -30.17 -4.70
N THR A 254 6.89 -29.73 -3.86
CA THR A 254 6.89 -30.02 -2.41
C THR A 254 6.89 -28.75 -1.58
N LYS A 255 6.65 -28.88 -0.26
CA LYS A 255 6.73 -27.77 0.71
C LYS A 255 8.14 -27.16 0.71
N GLU A 256 9.16 -28.00 0.65
CA GLU A 256 10.57 -27.61 0.69
C GLU A 256 10.93 -26.79 -0.55
N GLU A 257 10.46 -27.19 -1.74
CA GLU A 257 10.66 -26.44 -2.96
C GLU A 257 9.99 -25.06 -2.90
N VAL A 258 8.71 -25.00 -2.49
CA VAL A 258 7.95 -23.75 -2.37
C VAL A 258 8.65 -22.78 -1.40
N ASN A 259 9.04 -23.27 -0.23
CA ASN A 259 9.75 -22.46 0.76
C ASN A 259 11.12 -22.01 0.27
N ALA A 260 11.89 -22.88 -0.41
CA ALA A 260 13.21 -22.55 -0.93
C ALA A 260 13.16 -21.43 -1.98
N VAL A 261 12.22 -21.48 -2.93
CA VAL A 261 12.12 -20.43 -3.96
C VAL A 261 11.68 -19.08 -3.38
N LEU A 262 10.77 -19.10 -2.41
CA LEU A 262 10.32 -17.90 -1.72
C LEU A 262 11.42 -17.28 -0.86
N LYS A 263 12.16 -18.10 -0.11
CA LYS A 263 13.31 -17.66 0.69
C LYS A 263 14.40 -17.05 -0.18
N ALA A 264 14.76 -17.72 -1.28
CA ALA A 264 15.75 -17.21 -2.23
C ALA A 264 15.33 -15.87 -2.85
N ALA A 265 14.05 -15.69 -3.17
CA ALA A 265 13.54 -14.42 -3.69
C ALA A 265 13.59 -13.30 -2.63
N ALA A 266 13.20 -13.60 -1.39
CA ALA A 266 13.22 -12.67 -0.26
C ALA A 266 14.63 -12.23 0.12
N GLU A 267 15.61 -13.13 0.07
CA GLU A 267 17.02 -12.84 0.37
C GLU A 267 17.78 -12.24 -0.83
N GLY A 268 17.21 -12.34 -2.03
CA GLY A 268 17.79 -11.91 -3.29
C GLY A 268 17.04 -10.75 -3.95
N ALA A 269 16.42 -11.02 -5.10
CA ALA A 269 15.89 -9.99 -6.00
C ALA A 269 14.75 -9.15 -5.41
N LEU A 270 14.03 -9.65 -4.41
CA LEU A 270 12.91 -8.96 -3.76
C LEU A 270 13.23 -8.51 -2.34
N LYS A 271 14.51 -8.46 -1.96
CA LYS A 271 14.92 -8.02 -0.62
C LYS A 271 14.38 -6.64 -0.30
N GLY A 272 13.71 -6.52 0.85
CA GLY A 272 13.02 -5.30 1.30
C GLY A 272 11.59 -5.13 0.80
N VAL A 273 11.18 -5.91 -0.21
CA VAL A 273 9.78 -6.01 -0.68
C VAL A 273 9.12 -7.28 -0.15
N LEU A 274 9.82 -8.42 -0.29
CA LEU A 274 9.43 -9.73 0.20
C LEU A 274 10.33 -10.12 1.39
N GLY A 275 9.71 -10.43 2.53
CA GLY A 275 10.32 -11.05 3.69
C GLY A 275 9.98 -12.55 3.78
N TYR A 276 10.69 -13.25 4.64
CA TYR A 276 10.51 -14.68 4.89
C TYR A 276 10.81 -14.97 6.36
N THR A 277 9.97 -15.75 7.04
CA THR A 277 10.20 -16.14 8.43
C THR A 277 9.99 -17.65 8.65
N GLU A 278 10.81 -18.21 9.53
CA GLU A 278 10.72 -19.58 10.07
C GLU A 278 10.33 -19.58 11.56
N GLU A 279 10.12 -18.38 12.12
CA GLU A 279 9.75 -18.20 13.52
C GLU A 279 8.23 -18.31 13.70
N PRO A 280 7.76 -18.87 14.83
CA PRO A 280 6.34 -19.00 15.15
C PRO A 280 5.76 -17.67 15.66
N LEU A 281 5.65 -16.69 14.75
CA LEU A 281 5.18 -15.33 15.03
C LEU A 281 3.67 -15.19 14.86
N VAL A 282 3.12 -14.08 15.38
CA VAL A 282 1.71 -13.68 15.22
C VAL A 282 1.60 -12.30 14.59
N SER A 283 0.38 -11.86 14.27
CA SER A 283 0.15 -10.64 13.49
C SER A 283 0.87 -9.39 14.05
N ILE A 284 0.83 -9.15 15.35
CA ILE A 284 1.42 -7.94 15.95
C ILE A 284 2.94 -7.86 15.76
N ASP A 285 3.63 -8.98 15.57
CA ASP A 285 5.08 -9.04 15.37
C ASP A 285 5.51 -8.44 14.02
N PHE A 286 4.56 -8.27 13.09
CA PHE A 286 4.76 -7.61 11.80
C PHE A 286 4.29 -6.16 11.78
N ASN A 287 3.82 -5.61 12.91
CA ASN A 287 3.43 -4.21 12.97
C ASN A 287 4.66 -3.32 12.74
N HIS A 288 4.48 -2.27 11.94
CA HIS A 288 5.55 -1.38 11.51
C HIS A 288 6.66 -2.08 10.70
N ASN A 289 6.39 -3.26 10.13
CA ASN A 289 7.28 -3.92 9.18
C ASN A 289 7.17 -3.25 7.80
N ALA A 290 8.30 -2.83 7.23
CA ALA A 290 8.35 -2.10 5.97
C ALA A 290 8.24 -2.98 4.72
N ALA A 291 8.31 -4.31 4.83
CA ALA A 291 8.12 -5.23 3.72
C ALA A 291 6.65 -5.20 3.23
N SER A 292 6.44 -5.39 1.94
CA SER A 292 5.09 -5.50 1.36
C SER A 292 4.42 -6.84 1.70
N SER A 293 5.23 -7.88 1.87
CA SER A 293 4.83 -9.26 2.07
C SER A 293 5.89 -9.95 2.91
N THR A 294 5.50 -10.74 3.90
CA THR A 294 6.41 -11.60 4.67
C THR A 294 5.84 -13.01 4.72
N ILE A 295 6.52 -13.95 4.08
CA ILE A 295 6.10 -15.36 4.01
C ILE A 295 6.20 -16.03 5.37
N ASP A 296 5.11 -16.66 5.79
CA ASP A 296 5.09 -17.57 6.93
C ASP A 296 5.37 -19.00 6.45
N SER A 297 6.63 -19.42 6.59
CA SER A 297 7.08 -20.71 6.03
C SER A 297 6.50 -21.92 6.76
N LEU A 298 6.05 -21.73 8.00
CA LEU A 298 5.45 -22.79 8.82
C LEU A 298 4.07 -23.16 8.28
N GLU A 299 3.30 -22.16 7.84
CA GLU A 299 1.96 -22.29 7.26
C GLU A 299 1.93 -22.78 5.80
N THR A 300 3.08 -22.89 5.15
CA THR A 300 3.16 -23.47 3.79
C THR A 300 2.75 -24.95 3.82
N ALA A 301 1.81 -25.31 2.95
CA ALA A 301 1.31 -26.67 2.82
C ALA A 301 1.22 -27.10 1.36
N VAL A 302 1.50 -28.37 1.09
CA VAL A 302 1.34 -29.00 -0.21
C VAL A 302 0.62 -30.32 -0.03
N ILE A 303 -0.53 -30.48 -0.70
CA ILE A 303 -1.33 -31.71 -0.69
C ILE A 303 -1.21 -32.39 -2.04
N ASP A 304 -0.81 -33.67 -2.03
CA ASP A 304 -0.62 -34.53 -3.21
C ASP A 304 0.23 -33.89 -4.33
N GLY A 305 1.15 -33.00 -3.96
CA GLY A 305 1.98 -32.24 -4.91
C GLY A 305 1.20 -31.23 -5.78
N LYS A 306 -0.12 -31.16 -5.67
CA LYS A 306 -1.03 -30.52 -6.66
C LYS A 306 -1.94 -29.43 -6.08
N LEU A 307 -1.92 -29.25 -4.78
CA LEU A 307 -2.61 -28.15 -4.12
C LEU A 307 -1.64 -27.50 -3.14
N VAL A 308 -1.27 -26.26 -3.42
CA VAL A 308 -0.31 -25.50 -2.63
C VAL A 308 -1.04 -24.38 -1.89
N ARG A 309 -0.74 -24.23 -0.61
CA ARG A 309 -1.17 -23.10 0.22
C ARG A 309 0.06 -22.33 0.71
N VAL A 310 0.04 -21.01 0.52
CA VAL A 310 1.08 -20.09 1.00
C VAL A 310 0.40 -18.95 1.76
N LEU A 311 0.94 -18.63 2.93
CA LEU A 311 0.45 -17.57 3.81
C LEU A 311 1.50 -16.45 3.89
N SER A 312 1.05 -15.20 3.79
CA SER A 312 1.93 -14.03 3.85
C SER A 312 1.32 -12.92 4.70
N TRP A 313 2.06 -12.52 5.73
CA TRP A 313 1.76 -11.35 6.56
C TRP A 313 2.10 -10.05 5.85
N TYR A 314 1.41 -8.97 6.20
CA TYR A 314 1.75 -7.61 5.77
C TYR A 314 1.17 -6.59 6.73
N ASP A 315 1.97 -5.60 7.12
CA ASP A 315 1.43 -4.37 7.68
C ASP A 315 0.69 -3.63 6.56
N ASN A 316 -0.64 -3.63 6.61
CA ASN A 316 -1.48 -3.09 5.57
C ASN A 316 -1.40 -1.56 5.43
N GLU A 317 -0.63 -0.88 6.28
CA GLU A 317 -0.39 0.56 6.21
C GLU A 317 1.08 0.88 5.99
N TRP A 318 1.97 0.30 6.80
CA TRP A 318 3.38 0.68 6.83
C TRP A 318 4.15 0.17 5.62
N GLY A 319 4.02 -1.12 5.28
CA GLY A 319 4.62 -1.66 4.06
C GLY A 319 4.14 -0.90 2.82
N PHE A 320 2.84 -0.63 2.74
CA PHE A 320 2.25 0.15 1.64
C PHE A 320 2.75 1.60 1.59
N SER A 321 2.88 2.27 2.75
CA SER A 321 3.39 3.64 2.81
C SER A 321 4.86 3.72 2.38
N ASN A 322 5.67 2.71 2.71
CA ASN A 322 7.03 2.59 2.22
C ASN A 322 7.06 2.39 0.70
N ARG A 323 6.14 1.59 0.13
CA ARG A 323 6.00 1.43 -1.33
C ARG A 323 5.61 2.72 -2.04
N MET A 324 4.87 3.63 -1.39
CA MET A 324 4.60 4.95 -1.98
C MET A 324 5.89 5.76 -2.18
N ILE A 325 6.82 5.69 -1.22
CA ILE A 325 8.14 6.35 -1.30
C ILE A 325 8.99 5.71 -2.39
N ASP A 326 9.02 4.38 -2.45
CA ASP A 326 9.81 3.63 -3.44
C ASP A 326 9.34 3.91 -4.87
N THR A 327 8.03 3.81 -5.12
CA THR A 327 7.44 4.10 -6.43
C THR A 327 7.63 5.57 -6.81
N ALA A 328 7.50 6.52 -5.87
CA ALA A 328 7.80 7.92 -6.13
C ALA A 328 9.28 8.13 -6.52
N GLY A 329 10.21 7.40 -5.89
CA GLY A 329 11.62 7.40 -6.26
C GLY A 329 11.91 6.87 -7.67
N VAL A 330 11.10 5.94 -8.18
CA VAL A 330 11.18 5.51 -9.58
C VAL A 330 10.63 6.58 -10.52
N ILE A 331 9.46 7.14 -10.21
CA ILE A 331 8.82 8.23 -10.98
C ILE A 331 9.75 9.44 -11.08
N ALA A 332 10.45 9.77 -9.99
CA ALA A 332 11.40 10.87 -9.90
C ALA A 332 12.50 10.84 -10.97
N LYS A 333 12.87 9.65 -11.48
CA LYS A 333 13.92 9.50 -12.52
C LYS A 333 13.49 10.03 -13.89
N PHE A 334 12.21 10.38 -14.07
CA PHE A 334 11.63 10.83 -15.33
C PHE A 334 11.11 12.29 -15.29
N LEU A 335 11.59 13.07 -14.31
CA LEU A 335 11.22 14.47 -14.10
C LEU A 335 12.18 15.48 -14.77
#